data_AF-A0A1I4X796-F1
#
_entry.id   AF-A0A1I4X796-F1
#
_cell.length_a   1.000
_cell.length_b   1.000
_cell.length_c   1.000
_cell.angle_alpha   90.00
_cell.angle_beta   90.00
_cell.angle_gamma   90.00
#
_symmetry.space_group_name_H-M   'P 1'
#
loop_
_entity.id
_entity.type
_entity.pdbx_description
1 polymer ?
#
loop_
_entity_poly.entity_id
_entity_poly.type
_entity_poly.pdbx_seq_one_letter_code
_entity_poly.pdbx_strand_id
1 'polypeptide(L)'
;MARWRGVRLSAVLRRAGITREAVDILPRGLDAEYVDKGENLGRVRRPLPVAKAMKDVLLAYEMNGAPLPPDHGHPVRLVVPSWPGIASVKWLGDVQVAGEPLFSPWNTRYHQRVCLTGQPATTD
;
A
#
# COMPACT_ATOMS: atom_id res chain seq x y z
N MET A 1 -13.42 15.60 7.08
CA MET A 1 -13.36 14.12 7.05
C MET A 1 -13.83 13.62 5.69
N ALA A 2 -13.26 12.54 5.17
CA ALA A 2 -13.71 11.93 3.93
C ALA A 2 -14.44 10.60 4.20
N ARG A 3 -15.57 10.37 3.54
CA ARG A 3 -16.29 9.09 3.55
C ARG A 3 -15.93 8.30 2.30
N TRP A 4 -15.45 7.08 2.46
CA TRP A 4 -15.04 6.23 1.35
C TRP A 4 -16.05 5.11 1.11
N ARG A 5 -16.34 4.80 -0.14
CA ARG A 5 -17.08 3.60 -0.54
C ARG A 5 -16.25 2.78 -1.53
N GLY A 6 -16.30 1.47 -1.37
CA GLY A 6 -15.40 0.56 -2.06
C GLY A 6 -15.67 -0.91 -1.74
N VAL A 7 -14.80 -1.77 -2.27
CA VAL A 7 -14.75 -3.20 -1.94
C VAL A 7 -13.63 -3.45 -0.94
N ARG A 8 -13.89 -4.31 0.05
CA ARG A 8 -12.86 -4.75 1.00
C ARG A 8 -11.77 -5.51 0.25
N LEU A 9 -10.51 -5.12 0.43
CA LEU A 9 -9.39 -5.80 -0.21
C LEU A 9 -9.38 -7.30 0.14
N SER A 10 -9.74 -7.64 1.38
CA SER A 10 -9.90 -9.02 1.83
C SER A 10 -10.82 -9.87 0.94
N ALA A 11 -11.87 -9.27 0.36
CA ALA A 11 -12.80 -10.01 -0.51
C ALA A 11 -12.14 -10.34 -1.86
N VAL A 12 -11.37 -9.39 -2.40
CA VAL A 12 -10.61 -9.59 -3.64
C VAL A 12 -9.50 -10.61 -3.45
N LEU A 13 -8.73 -10.52 -2.37
CA LEU A 13 -7.66 -11.46 -2.06
C LEU A 13 -8.19 -12.89 -1.85
N ARG A 14 -9.33 -13.05 -1.16
CA ARG A 14 -9.99 -14.36 -1.04
C ARG A 14 -10.44 -14.91 -2.39
N ARG A 15 -11.02 -14.06 -3.25
CA ARG A 15 -11.43 -14.47 -4.60
C ARG A 15 -10.23 -14.84 -5.48
N ALA A 16 -9.08 -14.19 -5.28
CA ALA A 16 -7.83 -14.51 -5.97
C ALA A 16 -7.15 -15.79 -5.47
N GLY A 17 -7.61 -16.37 -4.35
CA GLY A 17 -7.11 -17.64 -3.84
C GLY A 17 -5.74 -17.55 -3.18
N ILE A 18 -5.42 -16.47 -2.45
CA ILE A 18 -4.15 -16.35 -1.73
C ILE A 18 -3.94 -17.54 -0.77
N THR A 19 -2.70 -18.03 -0.69
CA THR A 19 -2.34 -19.15 0.21
C THR A 19 -2.10 -18.65 1.64
N ARG A 20 -2.01 -19.59 2.59
CA ARG A 20 -1.63 -19.29 3.98
C ARG A 20 -0.18 -18.84 4.12
N GLU A 21 0.64 -19.05 3.10
CA GLU A 21 2.05 -18.63 3.07
C GLU A 21 2.18 -17.13 2.74
N ALA A 22 1.11 -16.47 2.28
CA ALA A 22 1.15 -15.05 1.95
C ALA A 22 1.47 -14.20 3.19
N VAL A 23 2.58 -13.48 3.14
CA VAL A 23 3.10 -12.61 4.21
C VAL A 23 2.75 -11.15 3.95
N ASP A 24 3.10 -10.66 2.77
CA ASP A 24 2.95 -9.26 2.37
C ASP A 24 2.17 -9.12 1.06
N ILE A 25 1.57 -7.94 0.89
CA ILE A 25 1.08 -7.47 -0.40
C ILE A 25 1.81 -6.20 -0.82
N LEU A 26 1.96 -6.00 -2.13
CA LEU A 26 2.55 -4.81 -2.73
C LEU A 26 1.57 -4.18 -3.72
N PRO A 27 0.74 -3.23 -3.27
CA PRO A 27 -0.04 -2.39 -4.17
C PRO A 27 0.87 -1.43 -4.92
N ARG A 28 0.66 -1.32 -6.24
CA ARG A 28 1.40 -0.42 -7.12
C ARG A 28 0.44 0.53 -7.85
N GLY A 29 0.82 1.80 -7.91
CA GLY A 29 0.10 2.82 -8.66
C GLY A 29 0.39 2.76 -10.17
N LEU A 30 -0.47 3.41 -10.94
CA LEU A 30 -0.31 3.65 -12.38
C LEU A 30 0.30 5.02 -12.68
N ASP A 31 0.82 5.70 -11.65
CA ASP A 31 1.58 6.94 -11.77
C ASP A 31 2.82 6.77 -12.65
N ALA A 32 3.32 7.91 -13.15
CA ALA A 32 4.61 7.96 -13.83
C ALA A 32 5.72 7.50 -12.88
N GLU A 33 6.82 7.01 -13.46
CA GLU A 33 7.97 6.61 -12.67
C GLU A 33 8.54 7.80 -11.89
N TYR A 34 8.81 7.58 -10.61
CA TYR A 34 9.35 8.60 -9.74
C TYR A 34 10.88 8.60 -9.82
N VAL A 35 11.46 9.71 -10.26
CA VAL A 35 12.92 9.91 -10.34
C VAL A 35 13.34 10.91 -9.26
N ASP A 36 14.26 10.52 -8.38
CA ASP A 36 14.85 11.39 -7.36
C ASP A 36 16.37 11.45 -7.54
N LYS A 37 16.92 12.66 -7.66
CA LYS A 37 18.37 12.91 -7.84
C LYS A 37 19.05 12.06 -8.94
N GLY A 38 18.32 11.78 -10.03
CA GLY A 38 18.82 10.98 -11.16
C GLY A 38 18.65 9.46 -10.99
N GLU A 39 18.18 8.99 -9.85
CA GLU A 39 17.81 7.58 -9.63
C GLU A 39 16.32 7.38 -9.92
N ASN A 40 16.00 6.46 -10.83
CA ASN A 40 14.62 6.06 -11.09
C ASN A 40 14.18 5.01 -10.05
N LEU A 41 13.26 5.40 -9.17
CA LEU A 41 12.71 4.57 -8.10
C LEU A 41 11.47 3.76 -8.57
N GLY A 42 11.06 3.95 -9.83
CA GLY A 42 9.88 3.36 -10.45
C GLY A 42 8.58 3.96 -9.93
N ARG A 43 7.47 3.26 -10.15
CA ARG A 43 6.12 3.70 -9.73
C ARG A 43 5.91 3.56 -8.23
N VAL A 44 5.10 4.46 -7.65
CA VAL A 44 4.77 4.46 -6.23
C VAL A 44 4.15 3.13 -5.80
N ARG A 45 4.81 2.48 -4.84
CA ARG A 45 4.37 1.21 -4.25
C ARG A 45 4.83 1.10 -2.80
N ARG A 46 3.93 0.70 -1.90
CA ARG A 46 4.27 0.51 -0.49
C ARG A 46 3.70 -0.80 0.00
N PRO A 47 4.55 -1.76 0.40
CA PRO A 47 4.05 -3.03 0.88
C PRO A 47 3.36 -2.87 2.24
N LEU A 48 2.44 -3.79 2.51
CA LEU A 48 1.80 -3.92 3.81
C LEU A 48 1.54 -5.41 4.13
N PRO A 49 1.52 -5.77 5.43
CA PRO A 49 1.23 -7.13 5.85
C PRO A 49 -0.14 -7.60 5.36
N VAL A 50 -0.22 -8.87 4.95
CA VAL A 50 -1.49 -9.53 4.59
C VAL A 50 -2.50 -9.42 5.74
N ALA A 51 -2.04 -9.53 7.00
CA ALA A 51 -2.89 -9.33 8.17
C ALA A 51 -3.60 -7.96 8.18
N LYS A 52 -2.90 -6.88 7.79
CA LYS A 52 -3.50 -5.54 7.66
C LYS A 52 -4.45 -5.49 6.45
N ALA A 53 -4.02 -6.02 5.30
CA ALA A 53 -4.83 -6.08 4.08
C ALA A 53 -6.18 -6.80 4.29
N MET A 54 -6.18 -7.85 5.10
CA MET A 54 -7.36 -8.63 5.44
C MET A 54 -8.27 -7.94 6.47
N LYS A 55 -7.72 -7.08 7.32
CA LYS A 55 -8.42 -6.47 8.46
C LYS A 55 -9.34 -5.32 8.08
N ASP A 56 -8.87 -4.32 7.34
CA ASP A 56 -9.61 -3.06 7.16
C ASP A 56 -9.28 -2.25 5.90
N VAL A 57 -8.50 -2.81 4.98
CA VAL A 57 -8.11 -2.10 3.75
C VAL A 57 -9.24 -2.13 2.72
N LEU A 58 -9.45 -0.98 2.07
CA LEU A 58 -10.52 -0.75 1.11
C LEU A 58 -9.94 -0.40 -0.27
N LEU A 59 -10.50 -1.02 -1.31
CA LEU A 59 -10.41 -0.58 -2.69
C LEU A 59 -11.54 0.40 -2.95
N ALA A 60 -11.26 1.69 -2.80
CA ALA A 60 -12.25 2.74 -2.91
C ALA A 60 -12.41 3.20 -4.36
N TYR A 61 -13.65 3.38 -4.79
CA TYR A 61 -14.03 3.97 -6.09
C TYR A 61 -14.93 5.22 -5.93
N GLU A 62 -15.32 5.53 -4.68
CA GLU A 62 -16.14 6.68 -4.33
C GLU A 62 -15.56 7.41 -3.10
N MET A 63 -15.66 8.74 -3.14
CA MET A 63 -15.31 9.65 -2.04
C MET A 63 -16.45 10.64 -1.83
N ASN A 64 -16.95 10.74 -0.61
CA ASN A 64 -18.05 11.62 -0.20
C ASN A 64 -19.36 11.43 -0.99
N GLY A 65 -19.61 10.23 -1.52
CA GLY A 65 -20.82 9.90 -2.28
C GLY A 65 -20.76 10.23 -3.77
N ALA A 66 -19.60 10.64 -4.27
CA ALA A 66 -19.33 10.83 -5.69
C ALA A 66 -18.17 9.91 -6.14
N PRO A 67 -18.07 9.58 -7.44
CA PRO A 67 -16.88 8.93 -7.99
C PRO A 67 -15.60 9.67 -7.61
N LEU A 68 -14.48 8.95 -7.49
CA LEU A 68 -13.20 9.57 -7.19
C LEU A 68 -12.86 10.68 -8.22
N PRO A 69 -12.46 11.88 -7.77
CA PRO A 69 -11.80 12.85 -8.64
C PRO A 69 -10.50 12.26 -9.22
N PRO A 70 -10.06 12.68 -10.43
CA PRO A 70 -8.82 12.22 -11.06
C PRO A 70 -7.61 12.30 -10.12
N ASP A 71 -7.38 13.45 -9.48
CA ASP A 71 -6.24 13.69 -8.57
C ASP A 71 -6.32 12.88 -7.26
N HIS A 72 -7.46 12.29 -6.99
CA HIS A 72 -7.71 11.47 -5.81
C HIS A 72 -7.58 9.97 -6.09
N GLY A 73 -7.22 9.59 -7.33
CA GLY A 73 -6.93 8.21 -7.70
C GLY A 73 -8.04 7.52 -8.48
N HIS A 74 -8.84 8.25 -9.27
CA HIS A 74 -9.81 7.65 -10.18
C HIS A 74 -9.15 6.61 -11.12
N PRO A 75 -9.77 5.46 -11.44
CA PRO A 75 -11.09 5.01 -11.00
C PRO A 75 -11.08 4.31 -9.64
N VAL A 76 -9.94 3.79 -9.20
CA VAL A 76 -9.80 3.03 -7.96
C VAL A 76 -8.52 3.41 -7.24
N ARG A 77 -8.60 3.57 -5.91
CA ARG A 77 -7.45 3.74 -5.04
C ARG A 77 -7.48 2.75 -3.88
N LEU A 78 -6.32 2.55 -3.27
CA LEU A 78 -6.23 1.92 -1.96
C LEU A 78 -6.50 2.95 -0.86
N VAL A 79 -7.22 2.55 0.17
CA VAL A 79 -7.38 3.28 1.44
C VAL A 79 -6.96 2.35 2.58
N VAL A 80 -5.91 2.76 3.31
CA VAL A 80 -5.37 2.01 4.46
C VAL A 80 -5.63 2.80 5.74
N PRO A 81 -6.66 2.45 6.52
CA PRO A 81 -7.00 3.18 7.74
C PRO A 81 -5.84 3.20 8.75
N SER A 82 -5.68 4.34 9.43
CA SER A 82 -4.67 4.55 10.49
C SER A 82 -3.21 4.42 10.04
N TRP A 83 -2.95 4.48 8.73
CA TRP A 83 -1.60 4.48 8.16
C TRP A 83 -1.33 5.81 7.43
N PRO A 84 -0.05 6.21 7.29
CA PRO A 84 0.31 7.40 6.54
C PRO A 84 -0.24 7.39 5.11
N GLY A 85 -0.60 8.56 4.57
CA GLY A 85 -1.27 8.69 3.27
C GLY A 85 -0.57 8.00 2.10
N ILE A 86 0.77 7.88 2.14
CA ILE A 86 1.57 7.15 1.15
C ILE A 86 1.23 5.65 1.07
N ALA A 87 0.68 5.05 2.14
CA ALA A 87 0.16 3.67 2.09
C ALA A 87 -1.14 3.56 1.29
N SER A 88 -1.88 4.66 1.13
CA SER A 88 -3.14 4.71 0.39
C SER A 88 -2.86 5.05 -1.08
N VAL A 89 -2.31 4.08 -1.81
CA VAL A 89 -1.89 4.19 -3.22
C VAL A 89 -3.01 4.69 -4.12
N LYS A 90 -2.76 5.77 -4.88
CA LYS A 90 -3.67 6.33 -5.88
C LYS A 90 -3.50 5.62 -7.23
N TRP A 91 -4.54 5.66 -8.07
CA TRP A 91 -4.55 5.07 -9.42
C TRP A 91 -4.08 3.61 -9.39
N LEU A 92 -4.73 2.80 -8.57
CA LEU A 92 -4.27 1.45 -8.27
C LEU A 92 -4.22 0.60 -9.55
N GLY A 93 -3.04 0.05 -9.85
CA GLY A 93 -2.81 -0.89 -10.93
C GLY A 93 -2.82 -2.32 -10.39
N ASP A 94 -1.64 -2.93 -10.29
CA ASP A 94 -1.49 -4.29 -9.77
C ASP A 94 -1.35 -4.34 -8.24
N VAL A 95 -1.75 -5.48 -7.68
CA VAL A 95 -1.52 -5.86 -6.28
C VAL A 95 -0.82 -7.21 -6.29
N GLN A 96 0.47 -7.21 -5.96
CA GLN A 96 1.25 -8.43 -5.83
C GLN A 96 1.12 -9.01 -4.42
N VAL A 97 1.24 -10.32 -4.31
CA VAL A 97 1.23 -11.07 -3.05
C VAL A 97 2.52 -11.86 -2.99
N ALA A 98 3.21 -11.83 -1.85
CA ALA A 98 4.47 -12.54 -1.66
C ALA A 98 4.42 -13.42 -0.41
N GLY A 99 5.13 -14.55 -0.48
CA GLY A 99 5.35 -15.45 0.66
C GLY A 99 6.46 -14.97 1.61
N GLU A 100 7.11 -13.87 1.29
CA GLU A 100 8.18 -13.25 2.05
C GLU A 100 7.93 -11.73 2.21
N PRO A 101 8.52 -11.09 3.23
CA PRO A 101 8.42 -9.64 3.41
C PRO A 101 8.94 -8.88 2.19
N LEU A 102 8.20 -7.87 1.76
CA LEU A 102 8.56 -7.06 0.59
C LEU A 102 9.18 -5.72 1.00
N PHE A 103 10.16 -5.27 0.21
CA PHE A 103 10.88 -4.02 0.42
C PHE A 103 10.75 -3.11 -0.81
N SER A 104 10.43 -1.83 -0.58
CA SER A 104 10.35 -0.78 -1.59
C SER A 104 10.98 0.51 -1.06
N PRO A 105 11.43 1.43 -1.93
CA PRO A 105 11.98 2.71 -1.46
C PRO A 105 11.05 3.46 -0.49
N TRP A 106 9.72 3.28 -0.59
CA TRP A 106 8.70 3.89 0.28
C TRP A 106 8.42 3.15 1.61
N ASN A 107 9.10 2.04 1.90
CA ASN A 107 9.17 1.46 3.24
C ASN A 107 10.62 1.30 3.77
N THR A 108 11.64 1.35 2.89
CA THR A 108 13.06 1.20 3.28
C THR A 108 13.88 2.48 3.23
N ARG A 109 13.58 3.48 2.40
CA ARG A 109 14.36 4.74 2.33
C ARG A 109 13.54 5.95 2.77
N TYR A 110 12.26 5.98 2.41
CA TYR A 110 11.31 7.02 2.76
C TYR A 110 10.21 6.44 3.64
N HIS A 111 9.74 7.17 4.65
CA HIS A 111 8.58 6.79 5.49
C HIS A 111 8.70 5.41 6.17
N GLN A 112 9.90 5.10 6.66
CA GLN A 112 10.13 3.94 7.53
C GLN A 112 9.24 4.04 8.77
N ARG A 113 8.64 2.92 9.19
CA ARG A 113 8.32 2.76 10.61
C ARG A 113 9.63 2.35 11.26
N VAL A 114 10.26 3.25 12.00
CA VAL A 114 11.29 2.83 12.95
C VAL A 114 10.55 1.96 13.98
N CYS A 115 10.68 0.65 13.82
CA CYS A 115 10.33 -0.26 14.91
C CYS A 115 11.46 -0.10 15.91
N LEU A 116 11.23 0.63 17.01
CA LEU A 116 12.14 0.68 18.16
C LEU A 116 12.11 -0.68 18.85
N THR A 117 12.71 -1.68 18.23
CA THR A 117 13.00 -2.97 18.85
C THR A 117 14.50 -3.17 18.78
N GLY A 118 15.16 -2.72 19.85
CA GLY A 118 16.50 -3.14 20.29
C GLY A 118 17.63 -2.91 19.31
N GLN A 119 18.28 -1.75 19.36
CA GLN A 119 19.72 -1.73 19.06
C GLN A 119 20.43 -2.42 20.22
N PRO A 120 21.21 -3.51 20.02
CA PRO A 120 22.26 -3.81 20.97
C PRO A 120 23.26 -2.66 20.89
N ALA A 121 23.60 -2.09 22.04
CA ALA A 121 24.70 -1.15 22.16
C ALA A 121 25.97 -1.85 21.66
N THR A 122 26.51 -1.42 20.53
CA THR A 122 27.86 -1.80 20.12
C THR A 122 28.81 -1.01 21.00
N THR A 123 29.44 -1.70 21.95
CA THR A 123 30.68 -1.23 22.57
C THR A 123 31.82 -1.73 21.70
N ASP A 124 32.58 -0.80 21.12
CA ASP A 124 34.05 -0.86 21.06
C ASP A 124 34.56 0.58 21.08
#